data_AF-A0A1D4LJ22-F1
#
_entry.id   AF-A0A1D4LJ22-F1
#
_cell.length_a   1.000
_cell.length_b   1.000
_cell.length_c   1.000
_cell.angle_alpha   90.00
_cell.angle_beta   90.00
_cell.angle_gamma   90.00
#
_symmetry.space_group_name_H-M   'P 1'
#
loop_
_entity.id
_entity.type
_entity.pdbx_description
1 polymer ?
#
loop_
_entity_poly.entity_id
_entity_poly.type
_entity_poly.pdbx_seq_one_letter_code
_entity_poly.pdbx_strand_id
1 'polypeptide(L)'
;MSTEILKNIKLAYITPFSIVINILILIFYIVPFFVSGNGDALPLYLIVFIVFWLTCVVVSLIQEKRYRKVKVSKISAIRYLITNILCAYVIPLAVSTIYVFASELMNIHAFDIWLSLVMSTFLSWLGMHMILFSEFQIGVLFKNRIFKLLGLLLVIGGFIYVAYLGFYVPMYDEESNKFIWISLIILIASHAYMIRPYFNLGLFLEESGT
;
A
#
# COMPACT_ATOMS: atom_id res chain seq x y z
N MET A 1 0.38 23.18 -18.94
CA MET A 1 1.02 22.90 -17.64
C MET A 1 0.22 21.83 -16.89
N SER A 2 -1.01 22.13 -16.50
CA SER A 2 -2.01 21.19 -15.92
C SER A 2 -2.08 19.76 -16.49
N THR A 3 -2.06 19.59 -17.82
CA THR A 3 -2.06 18.25 -18.45
C THR A 3 -0.81 17.44 -18.10
N GLU A 4 0.36 18.08 -18.06
CA GLU A 4 1.64 17.42 -17.76
C GLU A 4 1.73 17.07 -16.26
N ILE A 5 1.22 17.95 -15.39
CA ILE A 5 1.11 17.67 -13.96
C ILE A 5 0.17 16.48 -13.70
N LEU A 6 -0.99 16.43 -14.36
CA LEU A 6 -1.88 15.26 -14.24
C LEU A 6 -1.24 13.99 -14.78
N LYS A 7 -0.42 14.06 -15.84
CA LYS A 7 0.34 12.88 -16.29
C LYS A 7 1.29 12.42 -15.20
N ASN A 8 1.93 13.32 -14.46
CA ASN A 8 2.82 12.98 -13.34
C ASN A 8 2.09 12.38 -12.14
N ILE A 9 0.83 12.77 -11.88
CA ILE A 9 -0.02 12.09 -10.87
C ILE A 9 -0.44 10.71 -11.41
N LYS A 10 -0.79 10.63 -12.69
CA LYS A 10 -1.29 9.40 -13.33
C LYS A 10 -0.23 8.33 -13.51
N LEU A 11 1.01 8.74 -13.80
CA LEU A 11 2.19 7.89 -13.79
C LEU A 11 2.50 7.53 -12.36
N ALA A 12 1.90 6.43 -11.91
CA ALA A 12 2.33 5.79 -10.69
C ALA A 12 3.69 5.15 -11.02
N TYR A 13 4.80 5.82 -10.69
CA TYR A 13 6.15 5.24 -10.76
C TYR A 13 6.28 3.97 -9.90
N ILE A 14 5.30 3.75 -9.03
CA ILE A 14 5.09 2.52 -8.31
C ILE A 14 4.60 1.37 -9.20
N THR A 15 4.11 1.58 -10.42
CA THR A 15 3.52 0.50 -11.24
C THR A 15 4.57 -0.51 -11.71
N PRO A 16 5.75 -0.12 -12.23
CA PRO A 16 6.83 -1.08 -12.52
C PRO A 16 7.30 -1.83 -11.27
N PHE A 17 7.48 -1.12 -10.16
CA PHE A 17 7.82 -1.72 -8.86
C PHE A 17 6.73 -2.70 -8.39
N SER A 18 5.47 -2.30 -8.52
CA SER A 18 4.28 -3.09 -8.20
C SER A 18 4.24 -4.34 -9.07
N ILE A 19 4.41 -4.25 -10.40
CA ILE A 19 4.45 -5.42 -11.29
C ILE A 19 5.51 -6.42 -10.83
N VAL A 20 6.74 -5.98 -10.60
CA VAL A 20 7.84 -6.86 -10.18
C VAL A 20 7.53 -7.52 -8.84
N ILE A 21 7.12 -6.73 -7.84
CA ILE A 21 6.81 -7.25 -6.51
C ILE A 21 5.58 -8.18 -6.56
N ASN A 22 4.55 -7.87 -7.35
CA ASN A 22 3.36 -8.71 -7.46
C ASN A 22 3.66 -10.06 -8.13
N ILE A 23 4.54 -10.10 -9.14
CA ILE A 23 5.00 -11.35 -9.74
C ILE A 23 5.74 -12.20 -8.71
N LEU A 24 6.64 -11.58 -7.93
CA LEU A 24 7.35 -12.28 -6.85
C LEU A 24 6.38 -12.82 -5.80
N ILE A 25 5.42 -11.99 -5.37
CA ILE A 25 4.38 -12.37 -4.41
C ILE A 25 3.54 -13.54 -4.93
N LEU A 26 3.15 -13.54 -6.21
CA LEU A 26 2.40 -14.65 -6.81
C LEU A 26 3.17 -15.98 -6.72
N ILE A 27 4.49 -15.97 -6.93
CA ILE A 27 5.33 -17.16 -6.76
C ILE A 27 5.26 -17.66 -5.32
N PHE A 28 5.37 -16.75 -4.34
CA PHE A 28 5.30 -17.09 -2.92
C PHE A 28 3.90 -17.52 -2.43
N TYR A 29 2.82 -17.20 -3.15
CA TYR A 29 1.49 -17.78 -2.87
C TYR A 29 1.28 -19.15 -3.53
N ILE A 30 1.77 -19.32 -4.76
CA ILE A 30 1.54 -20.54 -5.56
C ILE A 30 2.34 -21.72 -5.00
N VAL A 31 3.63 -21.51 -4.68
CA VAL A 31 4.52 -22.61 -4.27
C VAL A 31 4.02 -23.30 -2.99
N PRO A 32 3.71 -22.60 -1.89
CA PRO A 32 3.23 -23.25 -0.66
C PRO A 32 1.87 -23.93 -0.84
N PHE A 33 0.99 -23.38 -1.68
CA PHE A 33 -0.32 -23.97 -1.97
C PHE A 33 -0.20 -25.38 -2.57
N PHE A 34 0.67 -25.55 -3.57
CA PHE A 34 0.90 -26.86 -4.19
C PHE A 34 1.77 -27.81 -3.36
N VAL A 35 2.65 -27.28 -2.51
CA VAL A 35 3.54 -28.09 -1.66
C VAL A 35 2.83 -28.64 -0.43
N SER A 36 1.87 -27.90 0.14
CA SER A 36 1.22 -28.32 1.39
C SER A 36 0.42 -29.61 1.30
N GLY A 37 -0.04 -30.01 0.09
CA GLY A 37 -0.78 -31.26 -0.14
C GLY A 37 -2.10 -31.39 0.61
N ASN A 38 -2.43 -30.43 1.47
CA ASN A 38 -3.62 -30.40 2.30
C ASN A 38 -4.74 -29.82 1.44
N GLY A 39 -5.76 -30.63 1.13
CA GLY A 39 -6.96 -30.19 0.40
C GLY A 39 -7.84 -29.21 1.18
N ASP A 40 -7.29 -28.55 2.20
CA ASP A 40 -8.01 -27.61 3.06
C ASP A 40 -8.21 -26.29 2.33
N ALA A 41 -9.44 -25.80 2.38
CA ALA A 41 -9.79 -24.53 1.76
C ALA A 41 -9.14 -23.38 2.53
N LEU A 42 -8.53 -22.45 1.80
CA LEU A 42 -8.02 -21.20 2.37
C LEU A 42 -9.15 -20.44 3.10
N PRO A 43 -8.84 -19.80 4.24
CA PRO A 43 -9.79 -18.92 4.90
C PRO A 43 -10.35 -17.84 3.97
N LEU A 44 -11.66 -17.58 4.08
CA LEU A 44 -12.37 -16.64 3.21
C LEU A 44 -11.72 -15.24 3.18
N TYR A 45 -11.19 -14.78 4.31
CA TYR A 45 -10.57 -13.45 4.41
C TYR A 45 -9.31 -13.32 3.52
N LEU A 46 -8.52 -14.39 3.38
CA LEU A 46 -7.36 -14.42 2.50
C LEU A 46 -7.79 -14.39 1.03
N ILE A 47 -8.84 -15.14 0.68
CA ILE A 47 -9.40 -15.13 -0.67
C ILE A 47 -9.90 -13.72 -1.04
N VAL A 48 -10.67 -13.09 -0.16
CA VAL A 48 -11.17 -11.72 -0.34
C VAL A 48 -10.02 -10.74 -0.51
N PHE A 49 -8.97 -10.86 0.31
CA PHE A 49 -7.79 -10.02 0.22
C PHE A 49 -7.05 -10.20 -1.12
N ILE A 50 -6.83 -11.44 -1.57
CA ILE A 50 -6.16 -11.72 -2.85
C ILE A 50 -6.96 -11.12 -4.01
N VAL A 51 -8.28 -11.26 -4.02
CA VAL A 51 -9.15 -10.65 -5.05
C VAL A 51 -9.05 -9.12 -5.02
N PHE A 52 -9.09 -8.51 -3.83
CA PHE A 52 -8.93 -7.07 -3.66
C PHE A 52 -7.57 -6.59 -4.17
N TRP A 53 -6.50 -7.30 -3.79
CA TRP A 53 -5.15 -7.01 -4.23
C TRP A 53 -4.99 -7.06 -5.75
N LEU A 54 -5.41 -8.16 -6.39
CA LEU A 54 -5.38 -8.28 -7.84
C LEU A 54 -6.18 -7.18 -8.53
N THR A 55 -7.32 -6.78 -7.96
CA THR A 55 -8.14 -5.67 -8.47
C THR A 55 -7.36 -4.35 -8.43
N CYS A 56 -6.69 -4.03 -7.31
CA CYS A 56 -5.85 -2.84 -7.20
C CYS A 56 -4.73 -2.81 -8.24
N VAL A 57 -4.08 -3.96 -8.48
CA VAL A 57 -3.02 -4.10 -9.49
C VAL A 57 -3.57 -3.86 -10.89
N VAL A 58 -4.67 -4.51 -11.26
CA VAL A 58 -5.30 -4.34 -12.59
C VAL A 58 -5.74 -2.90 -12.82
N VAL A 59 -6.34 -2.24 -11.83
CA VAL A 59 -6.75 -0.84 -11.94
C VAL A 59 -5.54 0.08 -12.15
N SER A 60 -4.42 -0.15 -11.43
CA SER A 60 -3.17 0.59 -11.62
C SER A 60 -2.61 0.41 -13.05
N LEU A 61 -2.62 -0.80 -13.57
CA LEU A 61 -2.16 -1.09 -14.94
C LEU A 61 -3.03 -0.42 -16.00
N ILE A 62 -4.35 -0.41 -15.81
CA ILE A 62 -5.28 0.28 -16.73
C ILE A 62 -5.01 1.79 -16.71
N GLN A 63 -4.77 2.36 -15.53
CA GLN A 63 -4.41 3.77 -15.38
C GLN A 63 -3.14 4.10 -16.17
N GLU A 64 -2.08 3.31 -16.00
CA GLU A 64 -0.80 3.51 -16.67
C GLU A 64 -0.92 3.30 -18.19
N LYS A 65 -1.59 2.25 -18.67
CA LYS A 65 -1.81 2.02 -20.12
C LYS A 65 -2.53 3.18 -20.79
N ARG A 66 -3.43 3.86 -20.06
CA ARG A 66 -4.15 5.03 -20.56
C ARG A 66 -3.37 6.34 -20.36
N TYR A 67 -2.09 6.35 -19.99
CA TYR A 67 -1.34 7.56 -19.65
C TYR A 67 -1.45 8.69 -20.67
N ARG A 68 -1.46 8.37 -21.97
CA ARG A 68 -1.60 9.37 -23.06
C ARG A 68 -2.98 10.07 -23.10
N LYS A 69 -4.03 9.40 -22.61
CA LYS A 69 -5.40 9.92 -22.58
C LYS A 69 -5.72 10.46 -21.19
N VAL A 70 -5.38 11.72 -20.93
CA VAL A 70 -5.63 12.39 -19.65
C VAL A 70 -6.89 13.25 -19.76
N LYS A 71 -7.88 12.96 -18.91
CA LYS A 71 -9.00 13.87 -18.69
C LYS A 71 -8.59 14.90 -17.63
N VAL A 72 -8.52 16.17 -18.00
CA VAL A 72 -8.10 17.26 -17.09
C VAL A 72 -9.30 17.68 -16.24
N SER A 73 -9.30 17.29 -14.97
CA SER A 73 -10.32 17.68 -13.99
C SER A 73 -9.85 17.34 -12.57
N LYS A 74 -10.33 18.08 -11.56
CA LYS A 74 -10.10 17.79 -10.14
C LYS A 74 -10.49 16.36 -9.77
N ILE A 75 -11.65 15.91 -10.25
CA ILE A 75 -12.13 14.54 -10.05
C ILE A 75 -11.15 13.51 -10.63
N SER A 76 -10.58 13.77 -11.81
CA SER A 76 -9.61 12.85 -12.40
C SER A 76 -8.29 12.82 -11.64
N ALA A 77 -7.81 13.96 -11.13
CA ALA A 77 -6.62 14.04 -10.30
C ALA A 77 -6.77 13.24 -8.99
N ILE A 78 -7.91 13.42 -8.30
CA ILE A 78 -8.25 12.68 -7.08
C ILE A 78 -8.33 11.18 -7.38
N ARG A 79 -9.00 10.77 -8.47
CA ARG A 79 -9.08 9.36 -8.87
C ARG A 79 -7.69 8.77 -9.08
N TYR A 80 -6.79 9.47 -9.78
CA TYR A 80 -5.43 8.99 -10.01
C TYR A 80 -4.66 8.85 -8.70
N LEU A 81 -4.82 9.79 -7.77
CA LEU A 81 -4.21 9.69 -6.44
C LEU A 81 -4.74 8.49 -5.66
N ILE A 82 -6.06 8.24 -5.65
CA ILE A 82 -6.67 7.09 -4.96
C ILE A 82 -6.10 5.78 -5.51
N THR A 83 -6.00 5.63 -6.84
CA THR A 83 -5.40 4.44 -7.45
C THR A 83 -3.94 4.27 -7.01
N ASN A 84 -3.15 5.35 -6.95
CA ASN A 84 -1.77 5.28 -6.50
C ASN A 84 -1.67 4.88 -5.02
N ILE A 85 -2.54 5.43 -4.15
CA ILE A 85 -2.63 5.05 -2.74
C ILE A 85 -2.93 3.55 -2.61
N LEU A 86 -4.00 3.08 -3.25
CA LEU A 86 -4.40 1.68 -3.18
C LEU A 86 -3.28 0.76 -3.65
N CYS A 87 -2.65 1.08 -4.78
CA CYS A 87 -1.53 0.32 -5.32
C CYS A 87 -0.30 0.36 -4.39
N ALA A 88 0.00 1.49 -3.75
CA ALA A 88 1.15 1.61 -2.87
C ALA A 88 1.01 0.77 -1.61
N TYR A 89 -0.13 0.85 -0.93
CA TYR A 89 -0.31 0.24 0.38
C TYR A 89 -0.81 -1.20 0.34
N VAL A 90 -1.32 -1.66 -0.81
CA VAL A 90 -1.65 -3.08 -0.97
C VAL A 90 -0.41 -3.97 -1.11
N ILE A 91 0.71 -3.43 -1.60
CA ILE A 91 1.96 -4.19 -1.78
C ILE A 91 2.56 -4.65 -0.45
N PRO A 92 2.82 -3.77 0.55
CA PRO A 92 3.34 -4.23 1.84
C PRO A 92 2.37 -5.22 2.53
N LEU A 93 1.05 -5.02 2.38
CA LEU A 93 0.06 -5.99 2.88
C LEU A 93 0.14 -7.32 2.15
N ALA A 94 0.33 -7.32 0.84
CA ALA A 94 0.42 -8.55 0.06
C ALA A 94 1.69 -9.34 0.40
N VAL A 95 2.78 -8.65 0.73
CA VAL A 95 4.01 -9.28 1.26
C VAL A 95 3.79 -9.85 2.66
N SER A 96 3.24 -9.07 3.59
CA SER A 96 3.03 -9.57 4.96
C SER A 96 1.99 -10.70 5.01
N THR A 97 1.05 -10.74 4.07
CA THR A 97 0.06 -11.81 3.95
C THR A 97 0.68 -13.15 3.49
N ILE A 98 1.91 -13.16 2.94
CA ILE A 98 2.65 -14.42 2.67
C ILE A 98 2.91 -15.17 3.99
N TYR A 99 3.29 -14.46 5.05
CA TYR A 99 3.46 -15.06 6.39
C TYR A 99 2.15 -15.70 6.88
N VAL A 100 1.04 -14.99 6.73
CA VAL A 100 -0.29 -15.43 7.18
C VAL A 100 -0.74 -16.65 6.38
N PHE A 101 -0.52 -16.64 5.07
CA PHE A 101 -0.81 -17.75 4.19
C PHE A 101 -0.01 -19.00 4.57
N ALA A 102 1.30 -18.87 4.80
CA ALA A 102 2.14 -19.98 5.26
C ALA A 102 1.68 -20.52 6.63
N SER A 103 1.29 -19.63 7.54
CA SER A 103 0.81 -20.01 8.88
C SER A 103 -0.51 -20.79 8.82
N GLU A 104 -1.47 -20.35 8.01
CA GLU A 104 -2.77 -21.03 7.86
C GLU A 104 -2.60 -22.41 7.18
N LEU A 105 -1.67 -22.57 6.24
CA LEU A 105 -1.34 -23.89 5.67
C LEU A 105 -0.76 -24.87 6.70
N MET A 106 -0.20 -24.36 7.80
CA MET A 106 0.28 -25.14 8.94
C MET A 106 -0.77 -25.31 10.04
N ASN A 107 -2.04 -24.95 9.78
CA ASN A 107 -3.14 -24.93 10.76
C ASN A 107 -2.89 -24.01 11.96
N ILE A 108 -2.12 -22.94 11.75
CA ILE A 108 -1.90 -21.89 12.74
C ILE A 108 -2.77 -20.69 12.36
N HIS A 109 -3.80 -20.44 13.17
CA HIS A 109 -4.70 -19.31 12.96
C HIS A 109 -3.93 -17.99 13.08
N ALA A 110 -3.80 -17.28 11.97
CA ALA A 110 -3.00 -16.06 11.86
C ALA A 110 -3.86 -14.82 11.56
N PHE A 111 -5.18 -14.95 11.68
CA PHE A 111 -6.14 -13.87 11.43
C PHE A 111 -5.88 -12.61 12.26
N ASP A 112 -5.62 -12.75 13.56
CA ASP A 112 -5.39 -11.59 14.45
C ASP A 112 -4.10 -10.85 14.07
N ILE A 113 -3.06 -11.58 13.67
CA ILE A 113 -1.80 -11.04 13.17
C ILE A 113 -2.04 -10.31 11.84
N TRP A 114 -2.80 -10.92 10.93
CA TRP A 114 -3.16 -10.33 9.65
C TRP A 114 -3.93 -9.03 9.83
N LEU A 115 -4.97 -9.02 10.67
CA LEU A 115 -5.77 -7.84 10.96
C LEU A 115 -4.92 -6.71 11.58
N SER A 116 -4.00 -7.09 12.46
CA SER A 116 -3.02 -6.19 13.07
C SER A 116 -2.08 -5.54 12.06
N LEU A 117 -1.61 -6.29 11.05
CA LEU A 117 -0.81 -5.78 9.93
C LEU A 117 -1.61 -4.83 9.04
N VAL A 118 -2.87 -5.17 8.74
CA VAL A 118 -3.81 -4.31 8.00
C VAL A 118 -4.01 -2.98 8.72
N MET A 119 -4.33 -3.02 10.01
CA MET A 119 -4.57 -1.82 10.82
C MET A 119 -3.33 -0.94 10.93
N SER A 120 -2.15 -1.54 11.13
CA SER A 120 -0.90 -0.78 11.26
C SER A 120 -0.49 -0.12 9.95
N THR A 121 -0.69 -0.81 8.83
CA THR A 121 -0.46 -0.24 7.49
C THR A 121 -1.44 0.89 7.20
N PHE A 122 -2.72 0.72 7.56
CA PHE A 122 -3.74 1.76 7.41
C PHE A 122 -3.42 3.00 8.26
N LEU A 123 -3.04 2.84 9.52
CA LEU A 123 -2.66 3.96 10.39
C LEU A 123 -1.42 4.67 9.86
N SER A 124 -0.41 3.92 9.40
CA SER A 124 0.80 4.49 8.81
C SER A 124 0.49 5.28 7.53
N TRP A 125 -0.35 4.73 6.65
CA TRP A 125 -0.87 5.44 5.48
C TRP A 125 -1.61 6.72 5.86
N LEU A 126 -2.55 6.64 6.80
CA LEU A 126 -3.34 7.79 7.25
C LEU A 126 -2.42 8.91 7.76
N GLY A 127 -1.40 8.54 8.54
CA GLY A 127 -0.39 9.48 9.00
C GLY A 127 0.38 10.14 7.86
N MET A 128 0.80 9.36 6.87
CA MET A 128 1.50 9.88 5.69
C MET A 128 0.59 10.79 4.85
N HIS A 129 -0.68 10.41 4.69
CA HIS A 129 -1.70 11.22 4.00
C HIS A 129 -1.84 12.60 4.66
N MET A 130 -1.94 12.64 6.00
CA MET A 130 -2.02 13.87 6.78
C MET A 130 -0.76 14.75 6.62
N ILE A 131 0.43 14.15 6.67
CA ILE A 131 1.70 14.87 6.46
C ILE A 131 1.73 15.50 5.06
N LEU A 132 1.46 14.72 4.01
CA LEU A 132 1.57 15.20 2.64
C LEU A 132 0.49 16.21 2.28
N PHE A 133 -0.74 16.07 2.80
CA PHE A 133 -1.79 17.09 2.64
C PHE A 133 -1.42 18.40 3.31
N SER A 134 -0.76 18.33 4.46
CA SER A 134 -0.26 19.49 5.18
C SER A 134 0.89 20.17 4.43
N GLU A 135 1.90 19.38 4.03
CA GLU A 135 3.11 19.87 3.38
C GLU A 135 2.83 20.55 2.05
N PHE A 136 1.96 19.96 1.23
CA PHE A 136 1.63 20.46 -0.10
C PHE A 136 0.34 21.28 -0.15
N GLN A 137 -0.19 21.66 1.02
CA GLN A 137 -1.36 22.55 1.15
C GLN A 137 -2.61 22.12 0.34
N ILE A 138 -2.81 20.81 0.16
CA ILE A 138 -3.87 20.22 -0.69
C ILE A 138 -5.28 20.46 -0.11
N GLY A 139 -5.40 20.88 1.15
CA GLY A 139 -6.66 21.26 1.78
C GLY A 139 -6.50 22.28 2.90
N VAL A 140 -7.49 23.17 3.04
CA VAL A 140 -7.47 24.28 4.02
C VAL A 140 -7.33 23.77 5.46
N LEU A 141 -8.00 22.65 5.79
CA LEU A 141 -7.94 22.03 7.12
C LEU A 141 -6.52 21.55 7.50
N PHE A 142 -5.71 21.14 6.52
CA PHE A 142 -4.41 20.51 6.77
C PHE A 142 -3.26 21.52 6.85
N LYS A 143 -3.49 22.82 6.66
CA LYS A 143 -2.46 23.87 6.81
C LYS A 143 -1.90 24.01 8.23
N ASN A 144 -2.57 23.44 9.22
CA ASN A 144 -2.15 23.51 10.61
C ASN A 144 -1.05 22.48 10.93
N ARG A 145 0.02 22.92 11.60
CA ARG A 145 1.15 22.11 12.08
C ARG A 145 0.72 20.93 12.95
N ILE A 146 -0.43 21.00 13.60
CA ILE A 146 -1.01 19.90 14.40
C ILE A 146 -1.25 18.65 13.55
N PHE A 147 -1.78 18.78 12.33
CA PHE A 147 -2.03 17.62 11.47
C PHE A 147 -0.73 16.94 11.02
N LYS A 148 0.34 17.72 10.82
CA LYS A 148 1.67 17.19 10.53
C LYS A 148 2.24 16.41 11.72
N LEU A 149 2.07 16.93 12.95
CA LEU A 149 2.50 16.23 14.17
C LEU A 149 1.71 14.94 14.39
N LEU A 150 0.38 14.99 14.31
CA LEU A 150 -0.48 13.80 14.43
C LEU A 150 -0.13 12.76 13.35
N GLY A 151 0.10 13.22 12.11
CA GLY A 151 0.49 12.33 11.03
C GLY A 151 1.82 11.64 11.29
N LEU A 152 2.81 12.36 11.84
CA LEU A 152 4.10 11.78 12.23
C LEU A 152 3.94 10.71 13.31
N LEU A 153 3.12 10.96 14.34
CA LEU A 153 2.85 9.98 15.39
C LEU A 153 2.20 8.71 14.83
N LEU A 154 1.26 8.84 13.90
CA LEU A 154 0.60 7.70 13.25
C LEU A 154 1.57 6.88 12.37
N VAL A 155 2.44 7.55 11.60
CA VAL A 155 3.46 6.85 10.79
C VAL A 155 4.41 6.06 11.69
N ILE A 156 4.96 6.71 12.71
CA ILE A 156 5.90 6.09 13.65
C ILE A 156 5.22 4.95 14.41
N GLY A 157 4.00 5.16 14.91
CA GLY A 157 3.23 4.13 15.60
C GLY A 157 2.99 2.90 14.74
N GLY A 158 2.61 3.10 13.47
CA GLY A 158 2.46 2.00 12.50
C GLY A 158 3.76 1.24 12.26
N PHE A 159 4.89 1.94 12.09
CA PHE A 159 6.21 1.30 11.90
C PHE A 159 6.66 0.51 13.14
N ILE A 160 6.52 1.10 14.33
CA ILE A 160 6.88 0.45 15.60
C ILE A 160 6.04 -0.81 15.77
N TYR A 161 4.75 -0.75 15.48
CA TYR A 161 3.87 -1.90 15.66
C TYR A 161 4.15 -3.03 14.66
N VAL A 162 4.41 -2.72 13.38
CA VAL A 162 4.85 -3.74 12.40
C VAL A 162 6.20 -4.35 12.81
N ALA A 163 7.15 -3.55 13.29
CA ALA A 163 8.42 -4.06 13.80
C ALA A 163 8.23 -4.93 15.05
N TYR A 164 7.34 -4.54 15.96
CA TYR A 164 6.95 -5.34 17.13
C TYR A 164 6.39 -6.70 16.71
N LEU A 165 5.49 -6.75 15.72
CA LEU A 165 5.00 -8.02 15.18
C LEU A 165 6.15 -8.87 14.62
N GLY A 166 7.12 -8.26 13.93
CA GLY A 166 8.32 -8.95 13.45
C GLY A 166 9.21 -9.57 14.53
N PHE A 167 9.08 -9.14 15.79
CA PHE A 167 9.77 -9.76 16.94
C PHE A 167 8.88 -10.71 17.74
N TYR A 168 7.58 -10.39 17.84
CA TYR A 168 6.64 -11.09 18.72
C TYR A 168 6.02 -12.31 18.07
N VAL A 169 5.72 -12.21 16.78
CA VAL A 169 5.08 -13.29 16.04
C VAL A 169 6.01 -14.51 16.08
N PRO A 170 5.50 -15.68 16.52
CA PRO A 170 6.34 -16.83 16.78
C PRO A 170 7.13 -17.21 15.53
N MET A 171 8.44 -17.42 15.69
CA MET A 171 9.31 -17.91 14.65
C MET A 171 9.07 -19.42 14.47
N TYR A 172 7.92 -19.76 13.89
CA TYR A 172 7.59 -21.14 13.52
C TYR A 172 8.49 -21.65 12.39
N ASP A 173 8.97 -20.72 11.56
CA ASP A 173 10.04 -20.88 10.60
C ASP A 173 10.75 -19.51 10.46
N GLU A 174 12.08 -19.50 10.54
CA GLU A 174 12.91 -18.31 10.32
C GLU A 174 12.60 -17.64 8.97
N GLU A 175 12.15 -18.41 7.96
CA GLU A 175 11.87 -17.86 6.64
C GLU A 175 10.56 -17.07 6.56
N SER A 176 9.53 -17.50 7.28
CA SER A 176 8.19 -16.89 7.17
C SER A 176 8.11 -15.51 7.85
N ASN A 177 8.78 -15.33 8.99
CA ASN A 177 8.80 -14.05 9.71
C ASN A 177 9.54 -12.93 8.91
N LYS A 178 10.47 -13.30 8.02
CA LYS A 178 11.16 -12.34 7.14
C LYS A 178 10.18 -11.51 6.31
N PHE A 179 9.03 -12.06 5.94
CA PHE A 179 8.02 -11.32 5.17
C PHE A 179 7.37 -10.18 5.96
N ILE A 180 7.28 -10.25 7.30
CA ILE A 180 6.84 -9.11 8.12
C ILE A 180 7.87 -7.98 8.05
N TRP A 181 9.17 -8.30 8.17
CA TRP A 181 10.25 -7.32 8.03
C TRP A 181 10.35 -6.72 6.63
N ILE A 182 10.23 -7.54 5.58
CA ILE A 182 10.20 -7.08 4.20
C ILE A 182 8.99 -6.17 3.97
N SER A 183 7.82 -6.48 4.56
CA SER A 183 6.65 -5.61 4.47
C SER A 183 6.89 -4.23 5.06
N LEU A 184 7.65 -4.13 6.16
CA LEU A 184 8.02 -2.84 6.76
C LEU A 184 8.92 -2.03 5.82
N ILE A 185 9.92 -2.66 5.20
CA ILE A 185 10.81 -2.01 4.21
C ILE A 185 9.98 -1.50 3.02
N ILE A 186 9.06 -2.32 2.52
CA ILE A 186 8.17 -1.95 1.41
C ILE A 186 7.20 -0.86 1.82
N LEU A 187 6.72 -0.83 3.06
CA LEU A 187 5.86 0.23 3.58
C LEU A 187 6.60 1.58 3.59
N ILE A 188 7.86 1.60 4.03
CA ILE A 188 8.73 2.78 3.96
C ILE A 188 8.95 3.21 2.51
N ALA A 189 9.24 2.27 1.60
CA ALA A 189 9.37 2.56 0.18
C ALA A 189 8.07 3.14 -0.40
N SER A 190 6.92 2.60 -0.01
CA SER A 190 5.60 3.08 -0.41
C SER A 190 5.38 4.54 0.03
N HIS A 191 5.78 4.90 1.25
CA HIS A 191 5.75 6.29 1.72
C HIS A 191 6.58 7.20 0.83
N ALA A 192 7.82 6.80 0.50
CA ALA A 192 8.68 7.58 -0.38
C ALA A 192 8.08 7.77 -1.78
N TYR A 193 7.52 6.70 -2.37
CA TYR A 193 6.85 6.77 -3.68
C TYR A 193 5.62 7.69 -3.68
N MET A 194 4.90 7.79 -2.56
CA MET A 194 3.72 8.64 -2.45
C MET A 194 4.04 10.14 -2.37
N ILE A 195 5.28 10.56 -2.10
CA ILE A 195 5.61 12.01 -2.04
C ILE A 195 5.28 12.70 -3.38
N ARG A 196 5.71 12.10 -4.50
CA ARG A 196 5.55 12.67 -5.84
C ARG A 196 4.08 12.89 -6.26
N PRO A 197 3.17 11.91 -6.19
CA PRO A 197 1.80 12.13 -6.64
C PRO A 197 1.05 13.17 -5.79
N TYR A 198 1.35 13.30 -4.49
CA TYR A 198 0.78 14.37 -3.67
C TYR A 198 1.37 15.73 -4.02
N PHE A 199 2.68 15.83 -4.22
CA PHE A 199 3.31 17.07 -4.67
C PHE A 199 2.67 17.60 -5.96
N ASN A 200 2.51 16.71 -6.96
CA ASN A 200 1.85 17.08 -8.22
C ASN A 200 0.36 17.41 -8.03
N LEU A 201 -0.34 16.77 -7.08
CA LEU A 201 -1.72 17.16 -6.76
C LEU A 201 -1.78 18.57 -6.17
N GLY A 202 -0.86 18.93 -5.27
CA GLY A 202 -0.74 20.28 -4.72
C GLY A 202 -0.58 21.33 -5.83
N LEU A 203 0.41 21.11 -6.71
CA LEU A 203 0.63 21.98 -7.88
C LEU A 203 -0.60 22.09 -8.78
N PHE A 204 -1.29 20.97 -9.03
CA PHE A 204 -2.49 20.98 -9.87
C PHE A 204 -3.64 21.76 -9.24
N LEU A 205 -3.83 21.68 -7.92
CA LEU A 205 -4.88 22.40 -7.22
C LEU A 205 -4.59 23.89 -7.14
N GLU A 206 -3.33 24.27 -6.95
CA GLU A 206 -2.87 25.67 -7.01
C GLU A 206 -3.11 26.27 -8.40
N GLU A 207 -2.77 25.54 -9.47
CA GLU A 207 -3.04 25.95 -10.86
C GLU A 207 -4.52 25.98 -11.25
N SER A 208 -5.39 25.28 -10.51
CA SER A 208 -6.83 25.17 -10.81
C SER A 208 -7.73 25.94 -9.84
N GLY A 209 -7.15 26.88 -9.09
CA GLY A 209 -7.81 27.75 -8.13
C GLY A 209 -6.78 28.56 -7.34
N THR A 210 -6.01 29.46 -7.96
CA THR A 210 -6.39 30.53 -8.92
C THR A 210 -7.23 30.12 -10.13
#